data_AF-A0ABD3M2Q1-F1
#
_entry.id   AF-A0ABD3M2Q1-F1
#
_cell.length_a   1.000
_cell.length_b   1.000
_cell.length_c   1.000
_cell.angle_alpha   90.00
_cell.angle_beta   90.00
_cell.angle_gamma   90.00
#
_symmetry.space_group_name_H-M   'P 1'
#
loop_
_entity.id
_entity.type
_entity.pdbx_description
1 polymer ?
#
loop_
_entity_poly.entity_id
_entity_poly.type
_entity_poly.pdbx_seq_one_letter_code
_entity_poly.pdbx_strand_id
1 'polypeptide(L)'
;MALGAHDKYSADAISDVDYRLIGLSPQYWSYTPLLIGDLIGLPLVNGVDCFISPSTDAPTKTMRTGLDITKTHGVGQSNDTSGMNVEDDKPHDEEPQMPHQNRSDHQSWNIVPLSRVLIRGIATAIDRRPNGCTLIVVDDGTGSIDCRYWDDTHNDDGTFNLIRSDSMNKRRFSRFIVGDSLEVMGKIKVLTAGSANDQHNLSHHSTTLLEARFGCVREIHASSVCLINDEQSMMANQQWSGEVVHWLKCMDFSQKCKYSMVRTGKGFLHVLGDEIFTSILSDEFGDFSSFEKTRRSENNNVLKRKCCQTQNRIRAAFCYCHCEATLEALDPHFRYRDALLNRLLDMEAQLLYTSDSSFPVATEDCMDLLGAQSDTMSPPLLFSFESIYKDEELSSIASDEVASTNVPAANAQRLVRRIFAAMTNDGILSLFDSEKDLYLLVSRTRIIEPFLKMTLCEDGLQIPPPFFIRCIPKKRIAEIVSLIKNATPAQS
;
A
#
# COMPACT_ATOMS: atom_id res chain seq x y z
N MET A 1 12.75 7.53 -45.42
CA MET A 1 12.86 6.19 -44.80
C MET A 1 11.96 6.20 -43.58
N ALA A 2 10.99 5.29 -43.57
CA ALA A 2 9.85 5.29 -42.66
C ALA A 2 10.26 4.98 -41.21
N LEU A 3 9.59 5.66 -40.29
CA LEU A 3 9.59 5.42 -38.84
C LEU A 3 9.15 3.97 -38.58
N GLY A 4 10.06 3.17 -38.02
CA GLY A 4 9.80 1.79 -37.65
C GLY A 4 8.91 1.71 -36.42
N ALA A 5 7.86 0.90 -36.55
CA ALA A 5 7.01 0.27 -35.53
C ALA A 5 7.30 0.65 -34.07
N HIS A 6 6.42 1.49 -33.50
CA HIS A 6 6.12 1.36 -32.08
C HIS A 6 5.34 0.06 -31.90
N ASP A 7 5.99 -0.96 -31.33
CA ASP A 7 5.28 -2.11 -30.80
C ASP A 7 4.24 -1.60 -29.79
N LYS A 8 2.96 -1.72 -30.16
CA LYS A 8 1.85 -1.45 -29.25
C LYS A 8 1.93 -2.47 -28.13
N TYR A 9 2.43 -2.06 -26.97
CA TYR A 9 2.31 -2.84 -25.75
C TYR A 9 0.84 -3.21 -25.52
N SER A 10 0.54 -4.50 -25.43
CA SER A 10 -0.83 -4.95 -25.16
C SER A 10 -1.21 -4.59 -23.73
N ALA A 11 -2.41 -4.04 -23.54
CA ALA A 11 -3.03 -3.80 -22.23
C ALA A 11 -3.12 -5.09 -21.38
N ASP A 12 -2.91 -6.26 -22.00
CA ASP A 12 -2.86 -7.56 -21.35
C ASP A 12 -1.67 -7.73 -20.39
N ALA A 13 -0.61 -6.92 -20.50
CA ALA A 13 0.59 -7.05 -19.67
C ALA A 13 0.42 -6.58 -18.21
N ILE A 14 -0.53 -5.68 -17.92
CA ILE A 14 -0.74 -5.17 -16.56
C ILE A 14 -1.65 -6.13 -15.76
N SER A 15 -1.16 -6.55 -14.59
CA SER A 15 -1.93 -7.31 -13.60
C SER A 15 -3.01 -6.45 -12.95
N ASP A 16 -4.17 -7.05 -12.66
CA ASP A 16 -5.25 -6.42 -11.89
C ASP A 16 -4.83 -6.00 -10.46
N VAL A 17 -3.69 -6.51 -9.97
CA VAL A 17 -3.12 -6.19 -8.64
C VAL A 17 -1.87 -5.30 -8.73
N ASP A 18 -1.73 -4.55 -9.82
CA ASP A 18 -0.70 -3.52 -9.88
C ASP A 18 -0.94 -2.46 -8.79
N TYR A 19 0.05 -2.23 -7.92
CA TYR A 19 -0.05 -1.27 -6.82
C TYR A 19 -0.39 0.15 -7.28
N ARG A 20 -0.10 0.48 -8.54
CA ARG A 20 -0.45 1.77 -9.17
C ARG A 20 -1.94 1.87 -9.50
N LEU A 21 -2.59 0.73 -9.73
CA LEU A 21 -3.99 0.64 -10.16
C LEU A 21 -4.93 0.24 -9.04
N ILE A 22 -4.40 -0.32 -7.95
CA ILE A 22 -5.22 -0.88 -6.89
C ILE A 22 -6.18 0.14 -6.27
N GLY A 23 -5.72 1.39 -6.15
CA GLY A 23 -6.52 2.52 -5.68
C GLY A 23 -7.63 2.95 -6.64
N LEU A 24 -7.64 2.47 -7.88
CA LEU A 24 -8.74 2.70 -8.83
C LEU A 24 -9.87 1.70 -8.67
N SER A 25 -9.64 0.56 -8.00
CA SER A 25 -10.70 -0.41 -7.72
C SER A 25 -11.64 0.16 -6.64
N PRO A 26 -12.96 0.30 -6.92
CA PRO A 26 -13.92 0.76 -5.92
C PRO A 26 -13.98 -0.15 -4.69
N GLN A 27 -13.77 -1.46 -4.89
CA GLN A 27 -13.80 -2.48 -3.84
C GLN A 27 -12.64 -2.33 -2.86
N TYR A 28 -11.50 -1.81 -3.31
CA TYR A 28 -10.36 -1.57 -2.42
C TYR A 28 -10.71 -0.58 -1.29
N TRP A 29 -11.59 0.39 -1.56
CA TRP A 29 -12.01 1.42 -0.60
C TRP A 29 -13.30 1.11 0.14
N SER A 30 -14.07 0.13 -0.35
CA SER A 30 -15.39 -0.21 0.16
C SER A 30 -15.30 -1.24 1.29
N TYR A 31 -16.24 -1.20 2.23
CA TYR A 31 -16.41 -2.27 3.21
C TYR A 31 -17.13 -3.43 2.52
N THR A 32 -16.36 -4.39 2.02
CA THR A 32 -16.89 -5.53 1.27
C THR A 32 -17.52 -6.54 2.22
N PRO A 33 -18.79 -6.93 2.02
CA PRO A 33 -19.41 -7.98 2.83
C PRO A 33 -18.76 -9.33 2.51
N LEU A 34 -18.20 -10.00 3.52
CA LEU A 34 -17.59 -11.32 3.38
C LEU A 34 -17.99 -12.23 4.54
N LEU A 35 -18.10 -13.53 4.23
CA LEU A 35 -18.07 -14.58 5.24
C LEU A 35 -16.66 -14.68 5.82
N ILE A 36 -16.54 -15.02 7.09
CA ILE A 36 -15.25 -15.10 7.79
C ILE A 36 -14.38 -16.21 7.17
N GLY A 37 -14.97 -17.33 6.76
CA GLY A 37 -14.27 -18.39 6.05
C GLY A 37 -13.65 -17.91 4.73
N ASP A 38 -14.38 -17.11 3.95
CA ASP A 38 -13.87 -16.51 2.71
C ASP A 38 -12.74 -15.51 3.00
N LEU A 39 -12.89 -14.68 4.05
CA LEU A 39 -11.89 -13.71 4.48
C LEU A 39 -10.56 -14.38 4.89
N ILE A 40 -10.63 -15.46 5.65
CA ILE A 40 -9.46 -16.25 6.06
C ILE A 40 -8.84 -16.93 4.83
N GLY A 41 -9.67 -17.39 3.89
CA GLY A 41 -9.27 -18.02 2.65
C GLY A 41 -8.66 -17.08 1.60
N LEU A 42 -8.71 -15.75 1.78
CA LEU A 42 -8.15 -14.83 0.79
C LEU A 42 -6.65 -15.10 0.57
N PRO A 43 -6.18 -15.16 -0.68
CA PRO A 43 -4.77 -15.05 -0.99
C PRO A 43 -4.26 -13.63 -0.78
N LEU A 44 -3.00 -13.53 -0.36
CA LEU A 44 -2.22 -12.30 -0.37
C LEU A 44 -1.42 -12.25 -1.67
N VAL A 45 -1.87 -11.44 -2.63
CA VAL A 45 -1.21 -11.28 -3.94
C VAL A 45 -0.37 -10.01 -3.90
N ASN A 46 0.95 -10.14 -4.06
CA ASN A 46 1.89 -9.02 -4.00
C ASN A 46 1.70 -8.12 -2.74
N GLY A 47 1.38 -8.74 -1.60
CA GLY A 47 1.15 -8.03 -0.34
C GLY A 47 -0.24 -7.43 -0.16
N VAL A 48 -1.19 -7.72 -1.05
CA VAL A 48 -2.58 -7.24 -0.93
C VAL A 48 -3.58 -8.39 -0.89
N ASP A 49 -4.52 -8.32 0.05
CA ASP A 49 -5.62 -9.28 0.15
C ASP A 49 -6.49 -9.20 -1.10
N CYS A 50 -6.68 -10.33 -1.77
CA CYS A 50 -7.42 -10.39 -3.02
C CYS A 50 -8.49 -11.47 -2.96
N PHE A 51 -9.70 -11.15 -3.44
CA PHE A 51 -10.69 -12.16 -3.78
C PHE A 51 -10.41 -12.66 -5.20
N ILE A 52 -10.22 -13.97 -5.34
CA ILE A 52 -9.88 -14.59 -6.62
C ILE A 52 -10.99 -15.55 -7.03
N SER A 53 -11.46 -15.41 -8.26
CA SER A 53 -12.40 -16.36 -8.87
C SER A 53 -12.02 -16.64 -10.32
N PRO A 54 -12.20 -17.88 -10.81
CA PRO A 54 -11.97 -18.16 -12.22
C PRO A 54 -12.94 -17.35 -13.08
N SER A 55 -12.43 -16.71 -14.13
CA SER A 55 -13.27 -15.99 -15.09
C SER A 55 -14.03 -16.99 -15.95
N THR A 56 -15.34 -16.76 -16.10
CA THR A 56 -16.21 -17.51 -17.00
C THR A 56 -16.29 -16.91 -18.41
N ASP A 57 -15.31 -16.09 -18.84
CA ASP A 57 -15.35 -15.37 -20.13
C ASP A 57 -15.36 -16.23 -21.41
N ALA A 58 -15.40 -17.56 -21.29
CA ALA A 58 -15.84 -18.39 -22.40
C ALA A 58 -17.38 -18.39 -22.44
N PRO A 59 -18.03 -17.76 -23.45
CA PRO A 59 -19.35 -18.24 -23.82
C PRO A 59 -19.12 -19.68 -24.26
N THR A 60 -19.45 -20.63 -23.40
CA THR A 60 -19.73 -21.98 -23.86
C THR A 60 -20.82 -21.78 -24.91
N LYS A 61 -20.41 -21.81 -26.18
CA LYS A 61 -21.30 -22.17 -27.28
C LYS A 61 -22.05 -23.35 -26.73
N THR A 62 -23.33 -23.11 -26.44
CA THR A 62 -24.26 -24.15 -26.05
C THR A 62 -24.16 -25.13 -27.22
N MET A 63 -23.38 -26.20 -27.04
CA MET A 63 -23.56 -27.38 -27.84
C MET A 63 -25.00 -27.75 -27.52
N ARG A 64 -25.90 -27.45 -28.46
CA ARG A 64 -27.22 -28.05 -28.53
C ARG A 64 -26.97 -29.55 -28.55
N THR A 65 -26.86 -30.16 -27.38
CA THR A 65 -27.35 -31.52 -27.21
C THR A 65 -28.85 -31.37 -27.24
N GLY A 66 -29.42 -31.58 -28.44
CA GLY A 66 -30.85 -31.83 -28.57
C GLY A 66 -31.18 -33.04 -27.71
N LEU A 67 -31.74 -32.78 -26.53
CA LEU A 67 -32.65 -33.69 -25.88
C LEU A 67 -33.89 -32.87 -25.54
N ASP A 68 -34.83 -32.89 -26.47
CA ASP A 68 -36.23 -32.62 -26.20
C ASP A 68 -36.68 -33.62 -25.12
N ILE A 69 -36.78 -33.15 -23.87
CA ILE A 69 -37.56 -33.86 -22.86
C ILE A 69 -38.98 -33.33 -22.96
N THR A 70 -39.75 -34.02 -23.80
CA THR A 70 -41.21 -33.99 -23.75
C THR A 70 -41.68 -34.46 -22.38
N LYS A 71 -42.56 -33.66 -21.77
CA LYS A 71 -43.37 -34.02 -20.62
C LYS A 71 -44.01 -35.39 -20.81
N THR A 72 -43.80 -36.30 -19.86
CA THR A 72 -44.78 -37.35 -19.56
C THR A 72 -44.90 -37.55 -18.06
N HIS A 73 -46.15 -37.51 -17.60
CA HIS A 73 -46.60 -37.87 -16.26
C HIS A 73 -46.61 -39.39 -16.06
N GLY A 74 -46.45 -39.81 -14.81
CA GLY A 74 -46.72 -41.15 -14.27
C GLY A 74 -45.78 -41.42 -13.10
N VAL A 75 -46.14 -41.23 -11.83
CA VAL A 75 -47.07 -42.02 -10.99
C VAL A 75 -46.80 -43.53 -11.05
N GLY A 76 -46.17 -44.05 -10.01
CA GLY A 76 -46.59 -45.32 -9.38
C GLY A 76 -45.58 -46.47 -9.34
N GLN A 77 -45.29 -46.89 -8.09
CA GLN A 77 -45.09 -48.27 -7.61
C GLN A 77 -43.66 -48.88 -7.47
N SER A 78 -43.15 -48.79 -6.23
CA SER A 78 -42.93 -49.87 -5.23
C SER A 78 -42.24 -51.21 -5.57
N ASN A 79 -41.33 -51.57 -4.65
CA ASN A 79 -40.90 -52.91 -4.17
C ASN A 79 -40.00 -53.74 -5.11
N ASP A 80 -39.07 -54.61 -4.70
CA ASP A 80 -38.57 -55.06 -3.40
C ASP A 80 -37.28 -55.91 -3.66
N THR A 81 -36.40 -55.97 -2.65
CA THR A 81 -35.50 -57.07 -2.21
C THR A 81 -34.67 -57.98 -3.15
N SER A 82 -33.39 -58.04 -2.76
CA SER A 82 -32.55 -59.24 -2.51
C SER A 82 -31.89 -60.00 -3.67
N GLY A 83 -30.60 -60.30 -3.47
CA GLY A 83 -29.86 -61.28 -4.26
C GLY A 83 -28.35 -61.18 -4.04
N MET A 84 -27.86 -61.86 -3.01
CA MET A 84 -26.43 -62.13 -2.81
C MET A 84 -25.88 -62.91 -4.00
N ASN A 85 -24.66 -62.59 -4.46
CA ASN A 85 -23.65 -63.58 -4.77
C ASN A 85 -22.26 -62.93 -4.80
N VAL A 86 -21.38 -63.55 -4.03
CA VAL A 86 -19.96 -63.30 -3.90
C VAL A 86 -19.26 -64.20 -4.90
N GLU A 87 -18.54 -63.62 -5.87
CA GLU A 87 -17.48 -64.34 -6.56
C GLU A 87 -16.22 -63.45 -6.56
N ASP A 88 -15.17 -64.07 -6.01
CA ASP A 88 -13.80 -63.59 -5.94
C ASP A 88 -13.25 -63.28 -7.34
N ASP A 89 -12.95 -62.02 -7.60
CA ASP A 89 -12.01 -61.65 -8.66
C ASP A 89 -10.94 -60.70 -8.10
N LYS A 90 -9.70 -61.11 -8.36
CA LYS A 90 -8.45 -60.51 -7.86
C LYS A 90 -8.39 -59.00 -8.19
N PRO A 91 -7.94 -58.14 -7.26
CA PRO A 91 -7.60 -56.77 -7.61
C PRO A 91 -6.30 -56.80 -8.44
N HIS A 92 -6.42 -56.56 -9.74
CA HIS A 92 -5.35 -55.97 -10.50
C HIS A 92 -5.19 -54.53 -9.99
N ASP A 93 -4.04 -54.22 -9.40
CA ASP A 93 -3.59 -52.86 -9.13
C ASP A 93 -3.33 -52.15 -10.48
N GLU A 94 -4.41 -51.76 -11.16
CA GLU A 94 -4.38 -50.66 -12.11
C GLU A 94 -4.84 -49.42 -11.36
N GLU A 95 -3.86 -48.62 -10.90
CA GLU A 95 -4.12 -47.23 -10.53
C GLU A 95 -4.98 -46.60 -11.64
N PRO A 96 -6.11 -45.96 -11.32
CA PRO A 96 -6.82 -45.17 -12.31
C PRO A 96 -5.87 -44.04 -12.74
N GLN A 97 -5.20 -44.24 -13.87
CA GLN A 97 -4.52 -43.17 -14.57
C GLN A 97 -5.58 -42.14 -14.89
N MET A 98 -5.65 -41.13 -14.02
CA MET A 98 -6.34 -39.88 -14.26
C MET A 98 -5.97 -39.43 -15.67
N PRO A 99 -6.95 -39.18 -16.56
CA PRO A 99 -6.63 -38.71 -17.89
C PRO A 99 -5.80 -37.44 -17.72
N HIS A 100 -4.53 -37.49 -18.13
CA HIS A 100 -3.70 -36.32 -18.32
C HIS A 100 -4.35 -35.48 -19.42
N GLN A 101 -5.36 -34.71 -19.04
CA GLN A 101 -5.85 -33.60 -19.82
C GLN A 101 -4.74 -32.57 -19.81
N ASN A 102 -3.85 -32.68 -20.80
CA ASN A 102 -3.10 -31.56 -21.35
C ASN A 102 -4.10 -30.57 -21.98
N ARG A 103 -4.94 -29.95 -21.14
CA ARG A 103 -5.67 -28.74 -21.47
C ARG A 103 -4.84 -27.60 -20.94
N SER A 104 -3.96 -27.10 -21.79
CA SER A 104 -3.44 -25.74 -21.72
C SER A 104 -4.55 -24.73 -22.04
N ASP A 105 -5.72 -24.89 -21.41
CA ASP A 105 -6.80 -23.92 -21.49
C ASP A 105 -6.40 -22.82 -20.49
N HIS A 106 -5.98 -21.68 -21.04
CA HIS A 106 -5.59 -20.51 -20.27
C HIS A 106 -6.78 -20.04 -19.41
N GLN A 107 -6.84 -20.51 -18.17
CA GLN A 107 -7.85 -20.07 -17.21
C GLN A 107 -7.50 -18.66 -16.77
N SER A 108 -8.28 -17.68 -17.24
CA SER A 108 -8.21 -16.31 -16.74
C SER A 108 -8.82 -16.25 -15.34
N TRP A 109 -8.24 -15.44 -14.47
CA TRP A 109 -8.70 -15.22 -13.10
C TRP A 109 -9.19 -13.78 -12.95
N ASN A 110 -10.36 -13.60 -12.33
CA ASN A 110 -10.80 -12.31 -11.85
C ASN A 110 -10.16 -12.08 -10.48
N ILE A 111 -9.34 -11.02 -10.36
CA ILE A 111 -8.67 -10.67 -9.11
C ILE A 111 -9.22 -9.34 -8.61
N VAL A 112 -9.86 -9.35 -7.45
CA VAL A 112 -10.46 -8.16 -6.83
C VAL A 112 -9.68 -7.80 -5.56
N PRO A 113 -8.97 -6.67 -5.53
CA PRO A 113 -8.22 -6.25 -4.36
C PRO A 113 -9.14 -5.74 -3.26
N LEU A 114 -8.86 -6.13 -2.03
CA LEU A 114 -9.64 -5.81 -0.83
C LEU A 114 -8.74 -5.20 0.24
N SER A 115 -9.23 -4.19 0.94
CA SER A 115 -8.54 -3.65 2.12
C SER A 115 -9.45 -3.50 3.34
N ARG A 116 -10.77 -3.47 3.13
CA ARG A 116 -11.78 -3.27 4.16
C ARG A 116 -12.88 -4.30 4.01
N VAL A 117 -13.43 -4.71 5.14
CA VAL A 117 -14.44 -5.76 5.22
C VAL A 117 -15.58 -5.34 6.14
N LEU A 118 -16.76 -5.82 5.79
CA LEU A 118 -17.95 -5.86 6.64
C LEU A 118 -18.21 -7.32 6.96
N ILE A 119 -18.13 -7.71 8.23
CA ILE A 119 -18.51 -9.06 8.69
C ILE A 119 -19.65 -8.96 9.69
N ARG A 120 -20.39 -10.07 9.86
CA ARG A 120 -21.40 -10.21 10.90
C ARG A 120 -21.31 -11.59 11.51
N GLY A 121 -21.33 -11.66 12.84
CA GLY A 121 -21.28 -12.93 13.58
C GLY A 121 -21.52 -12.74 15.07
N ILE A 122 -21.38 -13.83 15.82
CA ILE A 122 -21.54 -13.86 17.27
C ILE A 122 -20.20 -13.60 17.95
N ALA A 123 -20.18 -12.75 18.97
CA ALA A 123 -19.02 -12.58 19.83
C ALA A 123 -18.79 -13.85 20.67
N THR A 124 -17.73 -14.60 20.40
CA THR A 124 -17.41 -15.86 21.12
C THR A 124 -16.41 -15.66 22.25
N ALA A 125 -15.56 -14.63 22.17
CA ALA A 125 -14.67 -14.22 23.24
C ALA A 125 -14.45 -12.71 23.23
N ILE A 126 -14.24 -12.12 24.41
CA ILE A 126 -13.94 -10.68 24.56
C ILE A 126 -12.82 -10.50 25.59
N ASP A 127 -11.70 -9.94 25.16
CA ASP A 127 -10.58 -9.54 26.00
C ASP A 127 -10.49 -7.99 26.02
N ARG A 128 -10.61 -7.40 27.21
CA ARG A 128 -10.57 -5.95 27.41
C ARG A 128 -9.24 -5.56 28.02
N ARG A 129 -8.47 -4.79 27.27
CA ARG A 129 -7.11 -4.42 27.66
C ARG A 129 -7.09 -3.05 28.35
N PRO A 130 -6.16 -2.82 29.30
CA PRO A 130 -6.04 -1.55 30.01
C PRO A 130 -5.75 -0.33 29.13
N ASN A 131 -5.26 -0.53 27.91
CA ASN A 131 -4.91 0.53 26.97
C ASN A 131 -6.12 1.04 26.14
N GLY A 132 -7.35 0.65 26.48
CA GLY A 132 -8.56 1.02 25.74
C GLY A 132 -8.85 0.16 24.50
N CYS A 133 -8.00 -0.82 24.22
CA CYS A 133 -8.23 -1.82 23.17
C CYS A 133 -9.13 -2.94 23.69
N THR A 134 -10.19 -3.26 22.96
CA THR A 134 -10.98 -4.47 23.14
C THR A 134 -10.74 -5.42 21.98
N LEU A 135 -10.31 -6.64 22.27
CA LEU A 135 -10.22 -7.73 21.31
C LEU A 135 -11.50 -8.55 21.40
N ILE A 136 -12.16 -8.75 20.26
CA ILE A 136 -13.42 -9.50 20.15
C ILE A 136 -13.18 -10.61 19.13
N VAL A 137 -13.40 -11.87 19.52
CA VAL A 137 -13.45 -12.98 18.56
C VAL A 137 -14.87 -13.07 18.04
N VAL A 138 -15.04 -12.99 16.72
CA VAL A 138 -16.34 -13.06 16.05
C VAL A 138 -16.40 -14.34 15.22
N ASP A 139 -17.52 -15.06 15.30
CA ASP A 139 -17.79 -16.31 14.58
C ASP A 139 -19.12 -16.19 13.81
N ASP A 140 -19.11 -16.49 12.51
CA ASP A 140 -20.29 -16.43 11.63
C ASP A 140 -20.75 -17.82 11.15
N GLY A 141 -20.21 -18.90 11.74
CA GLY A 141 -20.46 -20.28 11.36
C GLY A 141 -19.60 -20.80 10.20
N THR A 142 -18.86 -19.91 9.52
CA THR A 142 -17.91 -20.29 8.46
C THR A 142 -16.45 -20.19 8.89
N GLY A 143 -16.20 -19.47 9.99
CA GLY A 143 -14.91 -19.34 10.63
C GLY A 143 -14.97 -18.33 11.77
N SER A 144 -13.85 -18.17 12.46
CA SER A 144 -13.70 -17.20 13.56
C SER A 144 -12.53 -16.26 13.29
N ILE A 145 -12.67 -14.97 13.60
CA ILE A 145 -11.59 -13.98 13.42
C ILE A 145 -11.49 -12.98 14.56
N ASP A 146 -10.25 -12.59 14.86
CA ASP A 146 -9.92 -11.55 15.83
C ASP A 146 -10.27 -10.16 15.29
N CYS A 147 -11.10 -9.43 16.03
CA CYS A 147 -11.48 -8.05 15.77
C CYS A 147 -10.93 -7.14 16.87
N ARG A 148 -10.03 -6.23 16.48
CA ARG A 148 -9.44 -5.22 17.37
C ARG A 148 -10.25 -3.93 17.28
N TYR A 149 -10.86 -3.53 18.39
CA TYR A 149 -11.68 -2.34 18.53
C TYR A 149 -11.07 -1.38 19.57
N TRP A 150 -11.02 -0.08 19.26
CA TRP A 150 -10.56 0.95 20.19
C TRP A 150 -11.77 1.74 20.69
N ASP A 151 -11.94 1.82 22.00
CA ASP A 151 -13.03 2.59 22.60
C ASP A 151 -12.63 4.07 22.69
N ASP A 152 -13.17 4.90 21.79
CA ASP A 152 -12.92 6.35 21.76
C ASP A 152 -13.50 7.09 22.97
N THR A 153 -14.26 6.42 23.85
CA THR A 153 -14.90 7.07 25.01
C THR A 153 -13.94 7.54 26.10
N HIS A 154 -12.63 7.29 25.96
CA HIS A 154 -11.60 7.76 26.89
C HIS A 154 -10.93 9.10 26.52
N ASN A 155 -11.25 9.71 25.37
CA ASN A 155 -10.60 10.95 24.91
C ASN A 155 -11.43 12.23 25.03
N ASP A 156 -12.64 12.20 25.60
CA ASP A 156 -13.37 13.44 25.92
C ASP A 156 -12.87 14.02 27.24
N ASP A 157 -11.91 14.92 27.09
CA ASP A 157 -11.35 15.78 28.13
C ASP A 157 -12.43 16.75 28.66
N GLY A 158 -13.12 16.33 29.72
CA GLY A 158 -13.32 17.14 30.93
C GLY A 158 -14.03 18.49 30.85
N THR A 159 -14.67 18.90 29.75
CA THR A 159 -15.34 20.21 29.68
C THR A 159 -16.71 20.09 29.03
N PHE A 160 -17.75 20.50 29.76
CA PHE A 160 -19.19 20.39 29.48
C PHE A 160 -19.88 19.12 29.99
N ASN A 161 -20.25 19.15 31.27
CA ASN A 161 -21.58 18.71 31.71
C ASN A 161 -21.94 19.36 33.05
N LEU A 162 -22.54 20.54 32.99
CA LEU A 162 -23.41 21.03 34.05
C LEU A 162 -24.84 21.05 33.48
N ILE A 163 -25.55 19.94 33.61
CA ILE A 163 -26.97 19.86 34.00
C ILE A 163 -27.25 18.40 34.41
N ARG A 164 -27.66 18.27 35.67
CA ARG A 164 -28.23 17.11 36.37
C ARG A 164 -29.17 16.29 35.48
N SER A 165 -29.16 14.96 35.59
CA SER A 165 -29.98 14.32 36.64
C SER A 165 -29.54 12.89 36.96
N ASP A 166 -29.75 12.54 38.23
CA ASP A 166 -29.46 11.29 38.90
C ASP A 166 -29.94 10.04 38.15
N SER A 167 -29.01 9.15 37.82
CA SER A 167 -29.22 7.73 38.10
C SER A 167 -27.89 7.06 38.45
N MET A 168 -27.85 6.46 39.63
CA MET A 168 -26.75 5.62 40.06
C MET A 168 -26.69 4.36 39.19
N ASN A 169 -25.80 4.34 38.19
CA ASN A 169 -25.21 3.14 37.59
C ASN A 169 -23.96 3.51 36.76
N LYS A 170 -23.04 4.27 37.35
CA LYS A 170 -21.69 4.48 36.80
C LYS A 170 -20.80 3.26 37.08
N ARG A 171 -21.09 2.17 36.36
CA ARG A 171 -20.11 1.16 35.94
C ARG A 171 -20.32 0.98 34.43
N ARG A 172 -19.77 1.88 33.62
CA ARG A 172 -19.65 1.65 32.17
C ARG A 172 -18.57 0.59 31.94
N PHE A 173 -18.85 -0.65 32.31
CA PHE A 173 -18.08 -1.81 31.88
C PHE A 173 -18.89 -2.48 30.76
N SER A 174 -18.28 -2.49 29.56
CA SER A 174 -18.64 -3.17 28.31
C SER A 174 -19.94 -2.80 27.58
N ARG A 175 -19.82 -2.31 26.34
CA ARG A 175 -20.93 -2.22 25.36
C ARG A 175 -21.37 -3.58 24.80
N PHE A 176 -20.51 -4.59 24.84
CA PHE A 176 -20.73 -5.90 24.22
C PHE A 176 -20.39 -7.03 25.19
N ILE A 177 -21.11 -8.13 25.14
CA ILE A 177 -20.90 -9.37 25.90
C ILE A 177 -20.73 -10.58 24.96
N VAL A 178 -20.17 -11.67 25.48
CA VAL A 178 -20.10 -12.94 24.73
C VAL A 178 -21.53 -13.43 24.48
N GLY A 179 -21.80 -13.84 23.24
CA GLY A 179 -23.13 -14.21 22.76
C GLY A 179 -23.84 -13.11 21.96
N ASP A 180 -23.33 -11.86 21.99
CA ASP A 180 -23.91 -10.77 21.21
C ASP A 180 -23.74 -10.99 19.71
N SER A 181 -24.78 -10.68 18.93
CA SER A 181 -24.69 -10.57 17.46
C SER A 181 -24.10 -9.22 17.09
N LEU A 182 -22.94 -9.24 16.44
CA LEU A 182 -22.18 -8.05 16.10
C LEU A 182 -22.04 -7.90 14.59
N GLU A 183 -22.17 -6.67 14.11
CA GLU A 183 -21.72 -6.24 12.80
C GLU A 183 -20.41 -5.46 12.96
N VAL A 184 -19.35 -5.89 12.27
CA VAL A 184 -18.01 -5.31 12.37
C VAL A 184 -17.59 -4.77 11.02
N MET A 185 -17.22 -3.49 10.99
CA MET A 185 -16.60 -2.84 9.84
C MET A 185 -15.17 -2.49 10.19
N GLY A 186 -14.22 -2.87 9.33
CA GLY A 186 -12.82 -2.58 9.61
C GLY A 186 -11.87 -2.81 8.45
N LYS A 187 -10.60 -2.49 8.72
CA LYS A 187 -9.49 -2.74 7.81
C LYS A 187 -8.90 -4.12 8.08
N ILE A 188 -8.64 -4.88 7.01
CA ILE A 188 -7.96 -6.17 7.09
C ILE A 188 -6.49 -5.93 7.42
N LYS A 189 -5.95 -6.70 8.37
CA LYS A 189 -4.54 -6.66 8.75
C LYS A 189 -3.96 -8.06 8.77
N VAL A 190 -2.96 -8.26 7.91
CA VAL A 190 -2.19 -9.50 7.88
C VAL A 190 -1.14 -9.44 8.99
N LEU A 191 -1.19 -10.39 9.92
CA LEU A 191 -0.25 -10.54 11.03
C LEU A 191 0.94 -11.41 10.64
N THR A 192 0.72 -12.40 9.79
CA THR A 192 1.77 -13.29 9.30
C THR A 192 1.48 -13.62 7.86
N ALA A 193 2.47 -13.39 6.99
CA ALA A 193 2.39 -13.82 5.60
C ALA A 193 2.36 -15.35 5.58
N GLY A 194 1.37 -15.90 4.89
CA GLY A 194 1.22 -17.34 4.71
C GLY A 194 2.31 -17.93 3.80
N SER A 195 2.16 -19.19 3.42
CA SER A 195 3.12 -19.87 2.56
C SER A 195 2.88 -19.51 1.09
N ALA A 196 3.97 -19.31 0.34
CA ALA A 196 3.91 -19.33 -1.11
C ALA A 196 3.54 -20.75 -1.55
N ASN A 197 2.55 -20.86 -2.44
CA ASN A 197 2.10 -22.16 -2.93
C ASN A 197 2.35 -22.20 -4.44
N ASP A 198 3.32 -23.01 -4.88
CA ASP A 198 3.75 -23.09 -6.29
C ASP A 198 2.65 -23.64 -7.23
N GLN A 199 1.54 -24.15 -6.67
CA GLN A 199 0.44 -24.74 -7.44
C GLN A 199 -0.48 -23.72 -8.13
N HIS A 200 -0.47 -22.44 -7.72
CA HIS A 200 -1.32 -21.41 -8.32
C HIS A 200 -0.48 -20.35 -9.04
N ASN A 201 0.07 -20.70 -10.20
CA ASN A 201 0.62 -19.73 -11.14
C ASN A 201 -0.52 -18.87 -11.71
N LEU A 202 -0.80 -17.74 -11.08
CA LEU A 202 -1.84 -16.79 -11.51
C LEU A 202 -1.48 -16.03 -12.79
N SER A 203 -0.25 -16.14 -13.30
CA SER A 203 0.16 -15.55 -14.58
C SER A 203 1.06 -16.48 -15.41
N HIS A 204 0.60 -16.86 -16.61
CA HIS A 204 1.45 -17.38 -17.70
C HIS A 204 1.72 -16.32 -18.79
N HIS A 205 1.04 -15.17 -18.75
CA HIS A 205 1.06 -14.14 -19.80
C HIS A 205 1.61 -12.77 -19.35
N SER A 206 1.96 -12.62 -18.07
CA SER A 206 2.57 -11.39 -17.56
C SER A 206 4.04 -11.63 -17.28
N THR A 207 4.89 -10.69 -17.70
CA THR A 207 6.33 -10.68 -17.40
C THR A 207 6.63 -10.48 -15.92
N THR A 208 5.65 -10.05 -15.11
CA THR A 208 5.73 -10.06 -13.64
C THR A 208 5.05 -11.30 -13.06
N LEU A 209 5.84 -12.08 -12.32
CA LEU A 209 5.34 -13.22 -11.56
C LEU A 209 4.45 -12.70 -10.42
N LEU A 210 3.16 -13.04 -10.44
CA LEU A 210 2.26 -12.71 -9.33
C LEU A 210 2.53 -13.68 -8.18
N GLU A 211 3.11 -13.19 -7.10
CA GLU A 211 3.32 -14.01 -5.90
C GLU A 211 2.02 -14.03 -5.08
N ALA A 212 1.36 -15.19 -5.04
CA ALA A 212 0.19 -15.44 -4.20
C ALA A 212 0.56 -16.29 -2.99
N ARG A 213 0.26 -15.78 -1.78
CA ARG A 213 0.46 -16.50 -0.52
C ARG A 213 -0.88 -16.85 0.12
N PHE A 214 -1.02 -18.10 0.56
CA PHE A 214 -2.25 -18.62 1.18
C PHE A 214 -2.02 -18.97 2.66
N GLY A 215 -3.10 -19.08 3.43
CA GLY A 215 -3.01 -19.39 4.86
C GLY A 215 -2.41 -18.24 5.69
N CYS A 216 -2.65 -16.99 5.28
CA CYS A 216 -2.23 -15.83 6.05
C CYS A 216 -3.06 -15.69 7.33
N VAL A 217 -2.40 -15.35 8.44
CA VAL A 217 -3.10 -15.03 9.69
C VAL A 217 -3.54 -13.58 9.65
N ARG A 218 -4.82 -13.32 9.92
CA ARG A 218 -5.44 -11.99 9.80
C ARG A 218 -6.15 -11.59 11.08
N GLU A 219 -6.20 -10.28 11.31
CA GLU A 219 -7.11 -9.63 12.24
C GLU A 219 -7.84 -8.48 11.54
N ILE A 220 -8.99 -8.07 12.07
CA ILE A 220 -9.73 -6.89 11.61
C ILE A 220 -9.46 -5.74 12.57
N HIS A 221 -8.91 -4.64 12.07
CA HIS A 221 -8.87 -3.38 12.82
C HIS A 221 -10.21 -2.68 12.62
N ALA A 222 -11.11 -2.88 13.59
CA ALA A 222 -12.48 -2.40 13.53
C ALA A 222 -12.51 -0.87 13.64
N SER A 223 -13.09 -0.24 12.62
CA SER A 223 -13.49 1.17 12.65
C SER A 223 -14.86 1.36 13.30
N SER A 224 -15.71 0.33 13.26
CA SER A 224 -17.02 0.33 13.89
C SER A 224 -17.42 -1.09 14.30
N VAL A 225 -18.08 -1.20 15.45
CA VAL A 225 -18.70 -2.44 15.94
C VAL A 225 -20.11 -2.07 16.41
N CYS A 226 -21.12 -2.70 15.82
CA CYS A 226 -22.52 -2.45 16.11
C CYS A 226 -23.17 -3.71 16.68
N LEU A 227 -23.87 -3.56 17.82
CA LEU A 227 -24.74 -4.60 18.35
C LEU A 227 -25.99 -4.68 17.47
N ILE A 228 -26.33 -5.87 17.00
CA ILE A 228 -27.56 -6.09 16.24
C ILE A 228 -28.62 -6.70 17.16
N ASN A 229 -29.63 -5.90 17.49
CA ASN A 229 -30.80 -6.37 18.25
C ASN A 229 -31.85 -6.86 17.27
N ASP A 230 -32.19 -8.15 17.32
CA ASP A 230 -33.25 -8.74 16.47
C ASP A 230 -34.63 -8.08 16.68
N GLU A 231 -34.87 -7.46 17.84
CA GLU A 231 -36.10 -6.74 18.14
C GLU A 231 -36.32 -5.50 17.25
N GLN A 232 -35.24 -4.85 16.77
CA GLN A 232 -35.36 -3.71 15.84
C GLN A 232 -35.62 -4.15 14.39
N SER A 233 -35.24 -5.38 14.03
CA SER A 233 -35.50 -5.97 12.71
C SER A 233 -36.98 -6.33 12.51
N MET A 234 -37.71 -6.57 13.60
CA MET A 234 -39.14 -6.95 13.59
C MET A 234 -40.09 -5.76 13.35
N MET A 235 -39.62 -4.52 13.49
CA MET A 235 -40.43 -3.29 13.32
C MET A 235 -40.55 -2.84 11.86
N ALA A 236 -39.68 -3.32 10.97
CA ALA A 236 -39.85 -3.19 9.52
C ALA A 236 -40.40 -4.52 9.01
N ASN A 237 -41.24 -4.52 7.97
CA ASN A 237 -41.78 -5.72 7.30
C ASN A 237 -40.69 -6.60 6.63
N GLN A 238 -39.60 -6.92 7.32
CA GLN A 238 -38.49 -7.72 6.85
C GLN A 238 -38.75 -9.17 7.25
N GLN A 239 -39.03 -10.00 6.25
CA GLN A 239 -39.33 -11.42 6.41
C GLN A 239 -38.07 -12.25 6.81
N TRP A 240 -36.89 -11.64 6.89
CA TRP A 240 -35.57 -12.29 7.01
C TRP A 240 -34.78 -11.60 8.13
N SER A 241 -34.06 -12.38 8.95
CA SER A 241 -33.17 -11.80 9.97
C SER A 241 -32.00 -11.08 9.31
N GLY A 242 -31.45 -10.07 9.98
CA GLY A 242 -30.32 -9.30 9.44
C GLY A 242 -29.08 -10.15 9.16
N GLU A 243 -28.91 -11.28 9.86
CA GLU A 243 -27.85 -12.26 9.63
C GLU A 243 -28.03 -12.95 8.27
N VAL A 244 -29.23 -13.45 7.96
CA VAL A 244 -29.52 -14.06 6.66
C VAL A 244 -29.36 -13.03 5.54
N VAL A 245 -29.77 -11.78 5.76
CA VAL A 245 -29.53 -10.69 4.79
C VAL A 245 -28.04 -10.46 4.56
N HIS A 246 -27.22 -10.53 5.61
CA HIS A 246 -25.76 -10.42 5.48
C HIS A 246 -25.17 -11.58 4.68
N TRP A 247 -25.57 -12.82 4.97
CA TRP A 247 -25.13 -13.98 4.20
C TRP A 247 -25.49 -13.87 2.72
N LEU A 248 -26.71 -13.43 2.40
CA LEU A 248 -27.11 -13.18 1.01
C LEU A 248 -26.23 -12.12 0.33
N LYS A 249 -25.87 -11.03 1.02
CA LYS A 249 -24.96 -10.01 0.49
C LYS A 249 -23.57 -10.58 0.18
N CYS A 250 -23.05 -11.45 1.05
CA CYS A 250 -21.77 -12.11 0.84
C CYS A 250 -21.82 -13.05 -0.38
N MET A 251 -22.88 -13.84 -0.50
CA MET A 251 -23.09 -14.73 -1.65
C MET A 251 -23.24 -13.96 -2.96
N ASP A 252 -24.02 -12.86 -2.96
CA ASP A 252 -24.18 -11.97 -4.11
C ASP A 252 -22.85 -11.33 -4.54
N PHE A 253 -22.02 -10.88 -3.58
CA PHE A 253 -20.69 -10.38 -3.88
C PHE A 253 -19.79 -11.45 -4.53
N SER A 254 -19.72 -12.64 -3.93
CA SER A 254 -18.95 -13.78 -4.47
C SER A 254 -19.41 -14.14 -5.89
N GLN A 255 -20.72 -14.12 -6.14
CA GLN A 255 -21.30 -14.36 -7.46
C GLN A 255 -20.93 -13.27 -8.46
N LYS A 256 -21.01 -11.99 -8.08
CA LYS A 256 -20.62 -10.85 -8.94
C LYS A 256 -19.14 -10.89 -9.32
N CYS A 257 -18.26 -11.33 -8.41
CA CYS A 257 -16.85 -11.55 -8.72
C CYS A 257 -16.64 -12.65 -9.76
N LYS A 258 -17.36 -13.78 -9.66
CA LYS A 258 -17.28 -14.88 -10.63
C LYS A 258 -17.65 -14.45 -12.04
N TYR A 259 -18.68 -13.61 -12.19
CA TYR A 259 -19.13 -13.10 -13.49
C TYR A 259 -18.42 -11.81 -13.94
N SER A 260 -17.29 -11.44 -13.32
CA SER A 260 -16.54 -10.22 -13.63
C SER A 260 -17.39 -8.94 -13.65
N MET A 261 -18.50 -8.93 -12.90
CA MET A 261 -19.37 -7.74 -12.79
C MET A 261 -18.77 -6.69 -11.84
N VAL A 262 -17.69 -7.07 -11.13
CA VAL A 262 -16.90 -6.20 -10.27
C VAL A 262 -15.76 -5.61 -11.09
N ARG A 263 -15.81 -4.29 -11.33
CA ARG A 263 -14.77 -3.59 -12.10
C ARG A 263 -13.45 -3.55 -11.32
N THR A 264 -12.38 -4.09 -11.89
CA THR A 264 -11.01 -3.95 -11.38
C THR A 264 -10.44 -2.58 -11.74
N GLY A 265 -9.31 -2.20 -11.14
CA GLY A 265 -8.62 -0.95 -11.49
C GLY A 265 -8.22 -0.89 -12.98
N LYS A 266 -7.91 -2.05 -13.57
CA LYS A 266 -7.65 -2.20 -15.00
C LYS A 266 -8.88 -1.86 -15.86
N GLY A 267 -10.08 -2.24 -15.42
CA GLY A 267 -11.34 -1.88 -16.09
C GLY A 267 -11.62 -0.37 -16.12
N PHE A 268 -11.01 0.41 -15.21
CA PHE A 268 -11.13 1.87 -15.17
C PHE A 268 -10.04 2.60 -15.96
N LEU A 269 -8.95 1.93 -16.37
CA LEU A 269 -7.85 2.56 -17.09
C LEU A 269 -8.28 3.27 -18.37
N HIS A 270 -9.18 2.65 -19.15
CA HIS A 270 -9.69 3.22 -20.39
C HIS A 270 -10.55 4.49 -20.17
N VAL A 271 -11.00 4.74 -18.94
CA VAL A 271 -11.81 5.93 -18.59
C VAL A 271 -10.91 7.13 -18.24
N LEU A 272 -9.64 6.90 -17.89
CA LEU A 272 -8.70 7.95 -17.46
C LEU A 272 -8.10 8.77 -18.63
N GLY A 273 -8.39 8.38 -19.88
CA GLY A 273 -7.87 9.03 -21.08
C GLY A 273 -6.49 8.52 -21.50
N ASP A 274 -6.19 8.65 -22.80
CA ASP A 274 -5.02 8.03 -23.44
C ASP A 274 -3.68 8.51 -22.86
N GLU A 275 -3.60 9.75 -22.39
CA GLU A 275 -2.38 10.31 -21.80
C GLU A 275 -2.01 9.65 -20.47
N ILE A 276 -2.99 9.49 -19.56
CA ILE A 276 -2.79 8.82 -18.26
C ILE A 276 -2.56 7.32 -18.48
N PHE A 277 -3.32 6.72 -19.40
CA PHE A 277 -3.16 5.32 -19.80
C PHE A 277 -1.73 5.03 -20.28
N THR A 278 -1.22 5.85 -21.20
CA THR A 278 0.13 5.70 -21.75
C THR A 278 1.18 5.96 -20.68
N SER A 279 0.98 6.94 -19.79
CA SER A 279 1.89 7.23 -18.68
C SER A 279 2.06 6.03 -17.74
N ILE A 280 0.96 5.41 -17.32
CA ILE A 280 0.95 4.22 -16.45
C ILE A 280 1.61 3.02 -17.12
N LEU A 281 1.34 2.79 -18.41
CA LEU A 281 1.93 1.70 -19.19
C LEU A 281 3.42 1.91 -19.48
N SER A 282 3.85 3.17 -19.68
CA SER A 282 5.23 3.53 -20.03
C SER A 282 6.21 3.47 -18.85
N ASP A 283 5.68 3.37 -17.63
CA ASP A 283 6.46 3.20 -16.40
C ASP A 283 6.78 1.69 -16.26
N GLU A 284 7.62 1.17 -17.16
CA GLU A 284 8.03 -0.24 -17.18
C GLU A 284 8.74 -0.64 -15.87
N PHE A 285 8.25 -1.75 -15.29
CA PHE A 285 8.97 -2.78 -14.55
C PHE A 285 10.09 -2.31 -13.60
N GLY A 286 9.71 -2.12 -12.33
CA GLY A 286 10.62 -2.24 -11.20
C GLY A 286 11.03 -3.69 -10.96
N ASP A 287 11.58 -4.35 -11.99
CA ASP A 287 12.25 -5.64 -11.81
C ASP A 287 13.64 -5.34 -11.24
N PHE A 288 13.78 -5.55 -9.92
CA PHE A 288 14.97 -5.21 -9.14
C PHE A 288 16.14 -6.18 -9.37
N SER A 289 16.08 -7.05 -10.39
CA SER A 289 17.06 -8.13 -10.58
C SER A 289 17.98 -8.00 -11.80
N SER A 290 17.73 -7.08 -12.75
CA SER A 290 18.65 -6.90 -13.89
C SER A 290 19.22 -5.48 -13.94
N PHE A 291 20.47 -5.34 -13.48
CA PHE A 291 21.23 -4.08 -13.54
C PHE A 291 21.69 -3.68 -14.96
N GLU A 292 21.30 -4.43 -15.98
CA GLU A 292 21.70 -4.20 -17.37
C GLU A 292 20.49 -4.37 -18.30
N LYS A 293 19.99 -3.23 -18.79
CA LYS A 293 19.14 -2.99 -19.98
C LYS A 293 17.88 -2.23 -19.60
N THR A 294 17.95 -0.91 -19.76
CA THR A 294 16.96 -0.16 -20.56
C THR A 294 17.47 1.26 -20.76
N ARG A 295 17.63 1.66 -22.02
CA ARG A 295 17.63 3.07 -22.43
C ARG A 295 16.30 3.65 -21.99
N ARG A 296 16.28 4.31 -20.82
CA ARG A 296 15.08 4.94 -20.27
C ARG A 296 14.61 6.07 -21.17
N SER A 297 13.31 6.05 -21.44
CA SER A 297 12.54 7.16 -22.00
C SER A 297 12.85 8.46 -21.26
N GLU A 298 13.24 9.49 -22.01
CA GLU A 298 13.61 10.82 -21.50
C GLU A 298 12.48 11.53 -20.72
N ASN A 299 11.25 10.98 -20.76
CA ASN A 299 10.04 11.54 -20.15
C ASN A 299 9.91 11.28 -18.64
N ASN A 300 10.73 10.38 -18.07
CA ASN A 300 10.63 10.01 -16.65
C ASN A 300 11.63 10.71 -15.73
N ASN A 301 12.46 11.61 -16.27
CA ASN A 301 13.45 12.34 -15.51
C ASN A 301 12.76 13.36 -14.57
N VAL A 302 12.91 13.23 -13.25
CA VAL A 302 12.39 14.19 -12.25
C VAL A 302 12.76 15.64 -12.58
N LEU A 303 13.90 15.85 -13.25
CA LEU A 303 14.36 17.17 -13.71
C LEU A 303 13.50 17.78 -14.83
N LYS A 304 12.79 16.95 -15.61
CA LYS A 304 11.99 17.36 -16.77
C LYS A 304 10.47 17.26 -16.53
N ARG A 305 10.03 16.67 -15.42
CA ARG A 305 8.61 16.49 -15.11
C ARG A 305 7.91 17.83 -14.89
N LYS A 306 6.72 18.00 -15.48
CA LYS A 306 5.80 19.14 -15.25
C LYS A 306 4.67 18.78 -14.28
N CYS A 307 4.89 17.80 -13.41
CA CYS A 307 3.84 17.23 -12.55
C CYS A 307 3.47 18.08 -11.33
N CYS A 308 4.37 18.95 -10.89
CA CYS A 308 4.24 19.73 -9.66
C CYS A 308 4.79 21.15 -9.86
N GLN A 309 4.45 22.07 -8.95
CA GLN A 309 5.00 23.44 -8.94
C GLN A 309 6.40 23.52 -8.30
N THR A 310 7.03 22.38 -7.96
CA THR A 310 8.40 22.36 -7.42
C THR A 310 9.36 23.10 -8.34
N GLN A 311 10.11 24.03 -7.76
CA GLN A 311 11.08 24.85 -8.48
C GLN A 311 12.19 23.98 -9.09
N ASN A 312 12.64 24.33 -10.30
CA ASN A 312 13.70 23.60 -11.00
C ASN A 312 15.02 23.56 -10.22
N ARG A 313 15.32 24.61 -9.44
CA ARG A 313 16.50 24.66 -8.57
C ARG A 313 16.50 23.53 -7.53
N ILE A 314 15.37 23.32 -6.87
CA ILE A 314 15.17 22.25 -5.88
C ILE A 314 15.25 20.88 -6.57
N ARG A 315 14.57 20.71 -7.72
CA ARG A 315 14.65 19.46 -8.51
C ARG A 315 16.08 19.12 -8.88
N ALA A 316 16.85 20.10 -9.35
CA ALA A 316 18.24 19.91 -9.74
C ALA A 316 19.13 19.57 -8.54
N ALA A 317 18.95 20.25 -7.41
CA ALA A 317 19.79 20.06 -6.25
C ALA A 317 19.55 18.72 -5.53
N PHE A 318 18.34 18.16 -5.62
CA PHE A 318 17.98 16.97 -4.83
C PHE A 318 17.44 15.79 -5.64
N CYS A 319 17.25 15.91 -6.96
CA CYS A 319 16.51 14.92 -7.77
C CYS A 319 15.17 14.54 -7.11
N TYR A 320 14.39 15.57 -6.78
CA TYR A 320 13.21 15.49 -5.91
C TYR A 320 12.06 16.37 -6.45
N CYS A 321 10.80 15.96 -6.25
CA CYS A 321 9.58 16.74 -6.55
C CYS A 321 8.55 16.57 -5.43
N HIS A 322 7.65 17.56 -5.28
CA HIS A 322 6.53 17.54 -4.33
C HIS A 322 5.62 16.31 -4.46
N CYS A 323 5.54 15.68 -5.64
CA CYS A 323 4.76 14.45 -5.83
C CYS A 323 5.26 13.27 -5.00
N GLU A 324 6.51 13.32 -4.55
CA GLU A 324 7.16 12.26 -3.75
C GLU A 324 7.44 12.75 -2.32
N ALA A 325 6.93 13.92 -1.96
CA ALA A 325 7.14 14.56 -0.67
C ALA A 325 6.23 13.98 0.41
N THR A 326 6.77 13.82 1.62
CA THR A 326 5.92 13.69 2.81
C THR A 326 5.11 14.99 2.98
N LEU A 327 3.78 14.88 2.87
CA LEU A 327 2.84 15.99 3.02
C LEU A 327 2.71 16.38 4.51
N GLU A 328 2.79 17.67 4.81
CA GLU A 328 2.53 18.21 6.14
C GLU A 328 1.24 19.03 6.14
N ALA A 329 0.34 18.73 7.07
CA ALA A 329 -1.00 19.33 7.10
C ALA A 329 -0.98 20.85 7.34
N LEU A 330 0.05 21.35 8.03
CA LEU A 330 0.26 22.78 8.28
C LEU A 330 0.96 23.52 7.13
N ASP A 331 1.42 22.80 6.09
CA ASP A 331 2.02 23.38 4.88
C ASP A 331 1.57 22.60 3.62
N PRO A 332 0.26 22.60 3.32
CA PRO A 332 -0.31 21.75 2.26
C PRO A 332 0.15 22.16 0.85
N HIS A 333 0.66 23.38 0.69
CA HIS A 333 1.16 23.92 -0.58
C HIS A 333 2.69 24.00 -0.63
N PHE A 334 3.39 23.43 0.36
CA PHE A 334 4.85 23.40 0.45
C PHE A 334 5.51 24.79 0.45
N ARG A 335 4.81 25.84 0.91
CA ARG A 335 5.31 27.22 0.92
C ARG A 335 6.46 27.39 1.89
N TYR A 336 6.28 26.94 3.14
CA TYR A 336 7.35 26.99 4.12
C TYR A 336 8.49 26.03 3.74
N ARG A 337 8.14 24.83 3.28
CA ARG A 337 9.12 23.83 2.84
C ARG A 337 10.01 24.35 1.71
N ASP A 338 9.45 24.97 0.69
CA ASP A 338 10.22 25.50 -0.44
C ASP A 338 11.09 26.70 -0.02
N ALA A 339 10.59 27.54 0.89
CA ALA A 339 11.39 28.62 1.47
C ALA A 339 12.61 28.07 2.23
N LEU A 340 12.39 27.05 3.08
CA LEU A 340 13.46 26.38 3.82
C LEU A 340 14.47 25.71 2.87
N LEU A 341 14.00 24.99 1.85
CA LEU A 341 14.89 24.35 0.87
C LEU A 341 15.74 25.38 0.11
N ASN A 342 15.15 26.49 -0.33
CA ASN A 342 15.91 27.54 -0.99
C ASN A 342 16.93 28.19 -0.05
N ARG A 343 16.53 28.46 1.20
CA ARG A 343 17.43 29.01 2.22
C ARG A 343 18.63 28.10 2.48
N LEU A 344 18.38 26.80 2.61
CA LEU A 344 19.45 25.80 2.78
C LEU A 344 20.36 25.70 1.55
N LEU A 345 19.81 25.80 0.33
CA LEU A 345 20.63 25.84 -0.89
C LEU A 345 21.45 27.13 -1.01
N ASP A 346 20.94 28.25 -0.51
CA ASP A 346 21.69 29.52 -0.44
C ASP A 346 22.82 29.42 0.58
N MET A 347 22.56 28.87 1.77
CA MET A 347 23.58 28.58 2.78
C MET A 347 24.66 27.63 2.24
N GLU A 348 24.25 26.55 1.57
CA GLU A 348 25.17 25.62 0.93
C GLU A 348 26.05 26.36 -0.08
N ALA A 349 25.47 27.16 -0.98
CA ALA A 349 26.21 27.94 -1.98
C ALA A 349 27.21 28.92 -1.35
N GLN A 350 26.89 29.53 -0.21
CA GLN A 350 27.77 30.48 0.48
C GLN A 350 29.05 29.84 1.03
N LEU A 351 29.02 28.56 1.40
CA LEU A 351 30.22 27.81 1.84
C LEU A 351 31.33 27.75 0.77
N LEU A 352 31.04 28.05 -0.50
CA LEU A 352 32.06 28.16 -1.55
C LEU A 352 32.97 29.38 -1.37
N TYR A 353 32.52 30.39 -0.61
CA TYR A 353 33.17 31.69 -0.50
C TYR A 353 33.76 31.97 0.90
N THR A 354 33.51 31.10 1.87
CA THR A 354 33.93 31.27 3.27
C THR A 354 34.62 30.01 3.77
N SER A 355 35.93 30.08 4.00
CA SER A 355 36.72 28.97 4.57
C SER A 355 36.46 28.72 6.07
N ASP A 356 35.72 29.60 6.72
CA ASP A 356 35.39 29.51 8.15
C ASP A 356 34.01 28.86 8.33
N SER A 357 33.93 27.52 8.26
CA SER A 357 32.74 26.81 8.73
C SER A 357 32.72 26.80 10.27
N SER A 358 31.55 27.01 10.87
CA SER A 358 31.37 26.94 12.33
C SER A 358 31.46 25.51 12.90
N PHE A 359 31.55 24.48 12.04
CA PHE A 359 31.59 23.07 12.44
C PHE A 359 32.72 22.28 11.74
N PRO A 360 34.01 22.67 11.88
CA PRO A 360 35.11 22.04 11.12
C PRO A 360 35.22 20.53 11.38
N VAL A 361 35.21 20.12 12.65
CA VAL A 361 35.38 18.70 13.04
C VAL A 361 34.28 17.81 12.47
N ALA A 362 33.01 18.22 12.59
CA ALA A 362 31.89 17.43 12.05
C ALA A 362 31.89 17.40 10.52
N THR A 363 32.44 18.44 9.89
CA THR A 363 32.61 18.50 8.44
C THR A 363 33.69 17.52 7.98
N GLU A 364 34.84 17.49 8.68
CA GLU A 364 35.91 16.51 8.45
C GLU A 364 35.40 15.08 8.61
N ASP A 365 34.71 14.77 9.73
CA ASP A 365 34.09 13.46 9.97
C ASP A 365 33.12 13.05 8.84
N CYS A 366 32.33 14.00 8.34
CA CYS A 366 31.41 13.75 7.23
C CYS A 366 32.17 13.50 5.91
N MET A 367 33.23 14.24 5.65
CA MET A 367 34.07 14.06 4.45
C MET A 367 34.82 12.72 4.47
N ASP A 368 35.28 12.29 5.64
CA ASP A 368 35.88 10.97 5.85
C ASP A 368 34.87 9.85 5.55
N LEU A 369 33.62 10.00 5.99
CA LEU A 369 32.55 9.05 5.65
C LEU A 369 32.21 9.02 4.15
N LEU A 370 32.45 10.12 3.43
CA LEU A 370 32.33 10.18 1.97
C LEU A 370 33.57 9.66 1.24
N GLY A 371 34.65 9.35 1.97
CA GLY A 371 35.96 8.96 1.42
C GLY A 371 36.65 10.06 0.62
N ALA A 372 36.31 11.32 0.88
CA ALA A 372 36.82 12.47 0.14
C ALA A 372 38.04 13.09 0.86
N GLN A 373 39.12 13.32 0.12
CA GLN A 373 40.24 14.14 0.62
C GLN A 373 39.81 15.61 0.66
N SER A 374 39.97 16.26 1.81
CA SER A 374 39.54 17.64 2.11
C SER A 374 39.90 18.67 1.05
N ASP A 375 40.98 18.45 0.31
CA ASP A 375 41.59 19.43 -0.58
C ASP A 375 40.91 19.53 -1.95
N THR A 376 40.03 18.58 -2.30
CA THR A 376 39.46 18.48 -3.66
C THR A 376 37.96 18.76 -3.75
N MET A 377 37.27 18.83 -2.61
CA MET A 377 35.81 18.81 -2.58
C MET A 377 35.25 19.83 -1.60
N SER A 378 34.23 20.57 -2.04
CA SER A 378 33.55 21.55 -1.21
C SER A 378 32.84 20.87 -0.03
N PRO A 379 32.92 21.46 1.18
CA PRO A 379 32.36 20.84 2.37
C PRO A 379 30.83 20.73 2.29
N PRO A 380 30.25 19.69 2.90
CA PRO A 380 28.80 19.57 3.05
C PRO A 380 28.23 20.65 3.96
N LEU A 381 26.94 20.95 3.80
CA LEU A 381 26.27 21.90 4.69
C LEU A 381 25.79 21.19 5.97
N LEU A 382 26.38 21.58 7.10
CA LEU A 382 25.90 21.26 8.45
C LEU A 382 25.27 22.51 9.09
N PHE A 383 24.12 22.34 9.75
CA PHE A 383 23.39 23.43 10.40
C PHE A 383 22.58 22.91 11.60
N SER A 384 22.19 23.80 12.52
CA SER A 384 21.35 23.41 13.68
C SER A 384 19.88 23.77 13.50
N PHE A 385 18.98 23.08 14.20
CA PHE A 385 17.56 23.46 14.20
C PHE A 385 17.39 24.90 14.69
N GLU A 386 18.13 25.28 15.73
CA GLU A 386 18.11 26.63 16.29
C GLU A 386 18.48 27.71 15.24
N SER A 387 19.44 27.43 14.35
CA SER A 387 19.85 28.38 13.30
C SER A 387 18.71 28.70 12.33
N ILE A 388 17.91 27.69 11.99
CA ILE A 388 16.75 27.82 11.11
C ILE A 388 15.57 28.45 11.85
N TYR A 389 15.37 28.08 13.11
CA TYR A 389 14.30 28.61 13.92
C TYR A 389 14.47 30.12 14.24
N LYS A 390 15.71 30.62 14.27
CA LYS A 390 16.01 32.05 14.45
C LYS A 390 16.05 32.85 13.16
N ASP A 391 15.91 32.21 11.99
CA ASP A 391 15.88 32.91 10.72
C ASP A 391 14.58 33.73 10.61
N GLU A 392 14.70 35.05 10.51
CA GLU A 392 13.57 35.99 10.54
C GLU A 392 12.62 35.79 9.35
N GLU A 393 13.17 35.51 8.15
CA GLU A 393 12.38 35.32 6.94
C GLU A 393 11.58 34.03 7.02
N LEU A 394 12.22 32.92 7.40
CA LEU A 394 11.53 31.65 7.60
C LEU A 394 10.50 31.74 8.74
N SER A 395 10.82 32.44 9.82
CA SER A 395 9.88 32.65 10.95
C SER A 395 8.65 33.44 10.52
N SER A 396 8.81 34.45 9.67
CA SER A 396 7.69 35.20 9.08
C SER A 396 6.81 34.29 8.23
N ILE A 397 7.41 33.50 7.33
CA ILE A 397 6.67 32.59 6.44
C ILE A 397 5.92 31.53 7.25
N ALA A 398 6.55 30.94 8.27
CA ALA A 398 5.91 29.97 9.15
C ALA A 398 4.69 30.56 9.87
N SER A 399 4.81 31.81 10.32
CA SER A 399 3.72 32.53 11.00
C SER A 399 2.55 32.83 10.06
N ASP A 400 2.85 33.20 8.81
CA ASP A 400 1.85 33.47 7.78
C ASP A 400 1.07 32.22 7.38
N GLU A 401 1.74 31.07 7.23
CA GLU A 401 1.09 29.80 6.86
C GLU A 401 0.05 29.34 7.91
N VAL A 402 0.35 29.56 9.18
CA VAL A 402 -0.50 29.11 10.30
C VAL A 402 -1.39 30.20 10.87
N ALA A 403 -1.40 31.40 10.29
CA ALA A 403 -2.12 32.57 10.80
C ALA A 403 -3.62 32.33 10.98
N SER A 404 -4.22 31.48 10.13
CA SER A 404 -5.65 31.13 10.16
C SER A 404 -6.01 30.03 11.17
N THR A 405 -5.03 29.46 11.87
CA THR A 405 -5.24 28.33 12.79
C THR A 405 -5.61 28.79 14.20
N ASN A 406 -6.15 27.88 15.01
CA ASN A 406 -6.64 28.20 16.36
C ASN A 406 -5.53 28.66 17.34
N VAL A 407 -4.28 28.25 17.12
CA VAL A 407 -3.13 28.58 17.98
C VAL A 407 -1.89 28.89 17.13
N PRO A 408 -1.83 30.06 16.44
CA PRO A 408 -0.84 30.33 15.40
C PRO A 408 0.61 30.20 15.87
N ALA A 409 0.97 30.78 17.03
CA ALA A 409 2.36 30.72 17.53
C ALA A 409 2.84 29.29 17.82
N ALA A 410 2.01 28.46 18.46
CA ALA A 410 2.34 27.07 18.72
C ALA A 410 2.38 26.24 17.43
N ASN A 411 1.48 26.53 16.48
CA ASN A 411 1.44 25.86 15.19
C ASN A 411 2.62 26.25 14.29
N ALA A 412 3.16 27.47 14.38
CA ALA A 412 4.36 27.88 13.65
C ALA A 412 5.57 27.04 14.10
N GLN A 413 5.77 26.89 15.41
CA GLN A 413 6.83 26.04 15.94
C GLN A 413 6.61 24.56 15.57
N ARG A 414 5.36 24.09 15.63
CA ARG A 414 5.00 22.72 15.23
C ARG A 414 5.27 22.48 13.75
N LEU A 415 4.94 23.45 12.88
CA LEU A 415 5.18 23.39 11.45
C LEU A 415 6.67 23.19 11.17
N VAL A 416 7.54 24.02 11.73
CA VAL A 416 9.00 23.92 11.54
C VAL A 416 9.50 22.52 11.90
N ARG A 417 9.15 22.01 13.10
CA ARG A 417 9.55 20.67 13.57
C ARG A 417 9.03 19.54 12.66
N ARG A 418 7.78 19.65 12.22
CA ARG A 418 7.15 18.63 11.37
C ARG A 418 7.75 18.61 9.97
N ILE A 419 8.11 19.77 9.43
CA ILE A 419 8.80 19.88 8.14
C ILE A 419 10.21 19.28 8.21
N PHE A 420 10.96 19.49 9.31
CA PHE A 420 12.24 18.80 9.51
C PHE A 420 12.08 17.27 9.53
N ALA A 421 11.08 16.76 10.25
CA ALA A 421 10.77 15.33 10.29
C ALA A 421 10.39 14.79 8.90
N ALA A 422 9.54 15.51 8.17
CA ALA A 422 9.16 15.18 6.80
C ALA A 422 10.37 15.16 5.84
N MET A 423 11.23 16.17 5.90
CA MET A 423 12.44 16.25 5.07
C MET A 423 13.48 15.18 5.46
N THR A 424 13.51 14.74 6.71
CA THR A 424 14.34 13.60 7.15
C THR A 424 13.80 12.29 6.59
N ASN A 425 12.48 12.08 6.63
CA ASN A 425 11.84 10.91 6.03
C ASN A 425 12.04 10.83 4.51
N ASP A 426 12.06 11.98 3.85
CA ASP A 426 12.30 12.09 2.40
C ASP A 426 13.81 11.95 2.06
N GLY A 427 14.67 11.81 3.07
CA GLY A 427 16.12 11.69 2.96
C GLY A 427 16.77 12.95 2.39
N ILE A 428 16.16 14.13 2.56
CA ILE A 428 16.76 15.42 2.20
C ILE A 428 17.63 15.94 3.34
N LEU A 429 17.23 15.66 4.57
CA LEU A 429 18.01 15.95 5.78
C LEU A 429 18.43 14.65 6.46
N SER A 430 19.54 14.71 7.18
CA SER A 430 19.91 13.66 8.13
C SER A 430 20.38 14.30 9.42
N LEU A 431 19.89 13.83 10.57
CA LEU A 431 20.45 14.21 11.86
C LEU A 431 21.84 13.58 11.97
N PHE A 432 22.89 14.40 11.92
CA PHE A 432 24.27 13.98 11.88
C PHE A 432 24.85 13.78 13.28
N ASP A 433 24.63 14.76 14.16
CA ASP A 433 25.06 14.72 15.56
C ASP A 433 23.88 15.16 16.45
N SER A 434 23.30 14.21 17.18
CA SER A 434 22.15 14.46 18.04
C SER A 434 22.50 15.26 19.30
N GLU A 435 23.75 15.20 19.76
CA GLU A 435 24.18 15.93 20.97
C GLU A 435 24.33 17.42 20.67
N LYS A 436 24.80 17.74 19.46
CA LYS A 436 24.99 19.11 18.99
C LYS A 436 23.82 19.66 18.17
N ASP A 437 22.75 18.88 18.00
CA ASP A 437 21.60 19.22 17.16
C ASP A 437 22.00 19.58 15.72
N LEU A 438 22.96 18.85 15.14
CA LEU A 438 23.47 19.11 13.80
C LEU A 438 22.76 18.27 12.76
N TYR A 439 22.20 18.96 11.77
CA TYR A 439 21.59 18.39 10.58
C TYR A 439 22.52 18.55 9.38
N LEU A 440 22.62 17.48 8.60
CA LEU A 440 23.29 17.44 7.31
C LEU A 440 22.27 17.64 6.20
N LEU A 441 22.56 18.57 5.28
CA LEU A 441 21.84 18.68 4.01
C LEU A 441 22.35 17.61 3.03
N VAL A 442 21.49 16.66 2.66
CA VAL A 442 21.81 15.55 1.76
C VAL A 442 21.58 16.00 0.30
N SER A 443 22.41 16.93 -0.17
CA SER A 443 22.33 17.44 -1.55
C SER A 443 22.95 16.49 -2.56
N ARG A 444 22.45 16.54 -3.80
CA ARG A 444 22.96 15.73 -4.91
C ARG A 444 24.44 16.00 -5.16
N THR A 445 24.82 17.27 -5.25
CA THR A 445 26.16 17.68 -5.70
C THR A 445 27.23 17.55 -4.63
N ARG A 446 26.89 17.67 -3.34
CA ARG A 446 27.88 17.64 -2.25
C ARG A 446 27.89 16.35 -1.44
N ILE A 447 26.83 15.57 -1.43
CA ILE A 447 26.77 14.32 -0.67
C ILE A 447 26.65 13.12 -1.60
N ILE A 448 25.60 13.12 -2.43
CA ILE A 448 25.20 11.89 -3.12
C ILE A 448 26.14 11.57 -4.29
N GLU A 449 26.37 12.52 -5.19
CA GLU A 449 27.26 12.32 -6.35
C GLU A 449 28.69 11.96 -5.96
N PRO A 450 29.34 12.65 -5.00
CA PRO A 450 30.70 12.30 -4.58
C PRO A 450 30.79 10.87 -4.04
N PHE A 451 29.88 10.48 -3.15
CA PHE A 451 29.80 9.11 -2.63
C PHE A 451 29.59 8.07 -3.75
N LEU A 452 28.69 8.35 -4.70
CA LEU A 452 28.42 7.44 -5.81
C LEU A 452 29.59 7.35 -6.79
N LYS A 453 30.30 8.45 -7.07
CA LYS A 453 31.47 8.43 -7.96
C LYS A 453 32.59 7.58 -7.39
N MET A 454 32.84 7.67 -6.08
CA MET A 454 33.82 6.81 -5.40
C MET A 454 33.43 5.32 -5.50
N THR A 455 32.21 4.99 -5.09
CA THR A 455 31.72 3.60 -5.06
C THR A 455 31.56 2.96 -6.44
N LEU A 456 31.35 3.75 -7.49
CA LEU A 456 31.30 3.26 -8.87
C LEU A 456 32.68 3.09 -9.51
N CYS A 457 33.73 3.70 -8.96
CA CYS A 457 35.10 3.61 -9.49
C CYS A 457 35.94 2.50 -8.84
N GLU A 458 35.61 2.06 -7.63
CA GLU A 458 36.36 1.03 -6.91
C GLU A 458 35.74 -0.37 -7.07
N ASP A 459 36.32 -1.20 -7.94
CA ASP A 459 35.92 -2.59 -8.24
C ASP A 459 36.14 -3.60 -7.08
N GLY A 460 36.26 -3.19 -5.81
CA GLY A 460 36.67 -4.14 -4.77
C GLY A 460 36.47 -3.82 -3.29
N LEU A 461 36.10 -2.60 -2.89
CA LEU A 461 35.81 -2.30 -1.48
C LEU A 461 34.33 -1.94 -1.27
N GLN A 462 33.54 -2.91 -0.79
CA GLN A 462 32.20 -2.66 -0.28
C GLN A 462 32.27 -1.97 1.08
N ILE A 463 32.65 -0.68 1.08
CA ILE A 463 32.45 0.15 2.28
C ILE A 463 30.94 0.25 2.49
N PRO A 464 30.40 -0.14 3.66
CA PRO A 464 28.98 -0.03 3.91
C PRO A 464 28.57 1.44 3.82
N PRO A 465 27.46 1.78 3.12
CA PRO A 465 27.08 3.16 2.90
C PRO A 465 26.88 3.88 4.24
N PRO A 466 27.32 5.15 4.37
CA PRO A 466 27.05 5.97 5.54
C PRO A 466 25.55 6.02 5.87
N PHE A 467 25.21 6.20 7.14
CA PHE A 467 23.83 6.16 7.60
C PHE A 467 22.93 7.16 6.85
N PHE A 468 23.42 8.36 6.55
CA PHE A 468 22.68 9.38 5.79
C PHE A 468 22.42 8.99 4.34
N ILE A 469 23.27 8.15 3.72
CA ILE A 469 23.03 7.59 2.38
C ILE A 469 21.93 6.52 2.42
N ARG A 470 21.85 5.73 3.50
CA ARG A 470 20.83 4.67 3.66
C ARG A 470 19.42 5.23 3.77
N CYS A 471 19.29 6.47 4.23
CA CYS A 471 18.00 7.17 4.34
C CYS A 471 17.49 7.73 2.99
N ILE A 472 18.28 7.65 1.93
CA ILE A 472 17.91 8.16 0.60
C ILE A 472 17.05 7.10 -0.12
N PRO A 473 15.86 7.47 -0.67
CA PRO A 473 15.08 6.56 -1.48
C PRO A 473 15.89 5.98 -2.64
N LYS A 474 15.87 4.65 -2.79
CA LYS A 474 16.64 3.92 -3.81
C LYS A 474 16.40 4.44 -5.24
N LYS A 475 15.17 4.87 -5.53
CA LYS A 475 14.80 5.46 -6.83
C LYS A 475 15.63 6.72 -7.14
N ARG A 476 15.81 7.60 -6.14
CA ARG A 476 16.62 8.82 -6.27
C ARG A 476 18.09 8.49 -6.49
N ILE A 477 18.64 7.49 -5.79
CA ILE A 477 20.00 6.99 -6.05
C ILE A 477 20.14 6.51 -7.50
N ALA A 478 19.21 5.68 -7.98
CA ALA A 478 19.25 5.15 -9.34
C ALA A 478 19.19 6.24 -10.41
N GLU A 479 18.37 7.29 -10.20
CA GLU A 479 18.32 8.45 -11.09
C GLU A 479 19.65 9.22 -11.13
N ILE A 480 20.26 9.46 -9.97
CA ILE A 480 21.54 10.15 -9.89
C ILE A 480 22.66 9.32 -10.54
N VAL A 481 22.69 8.00 -10.30
CA VAL A 481 23.63 7.09 -10.99
C VAL A 481 23.47 7.20 -12.52
N SER A 482 22.24 7.22 -13.02
CA SER A 482 21.99 7.40 -14.46
C SER A 482 22.50 8.75 -14.97
N LEU A 483 22.36 9.83 -14.19
CA LEU A 483 22.88 11.16 -14.55
C LEU A 483 24.42 11.16 -14.60
N ILE A 484 25.08 10.55 -13.62
CA ILE A 484 26.55 10.44 -13.58
C ILE A 484 27.06 9.67 -14.81
N LYS A 485 26.47 8.51 -15.11
CA LYS A 485 26.85 7.68 -16.26
C LYS A 485 26.68 8.43 -17.58
N ASN A 486 25.62 9.22 -17.73
CA ASN A 486 25.36 10.00 -18.94
C ASN A 486 26.24 11.25 -19.07
N ALA A 487 26.77 11.77 -17.96
CA ALA A 487 27.66 12.93 -17.95
C ALA A 487 29.13 12.57 -18.22
N THR A 488 29.51 11.29 -18.11
CA THR A 488 30.87 10.82 -18.35
C THR A 488 31.02 10.55 -19.86
N PRO A 489 31.81 11.33 -20.63
CA PRO A 489 32.03 11.01 -22.03
C PRO A 489 32.69 9.64 -22.13
N ALA A 490 32.17 8.79 -23.02
CA ALA A 490 32.83 7.53 -23.36
C ALA A 490 34.27 7.85 -23.78
N GLN A 491 35.24 7.48 -22.94
CA GLN A 491 36.64 7.54 -23.32
C GLN A 491 36.83 6.51 -24.44
N SER A 492 36.89 7.01 -25.67
CA SER A 492 37.32 6.28 -26.87
C SER A 492 38.82 6.40 -27.05
#